data_AF-A0A966B9C1-F1
#
_entry.id   AF-A0A966B9C1-F1
#
_cell.length_a   1.000
_cell.length_b   1.000
_cell.length_c   1.000
_cell.angle_alpha   90.00
_cell.angle_beta   90.00
_cell.angle_gamma   90.00
#
_symmetry.space_group_name_H-M   'P 1'
#
loop_
_entity.id
_entity.type
_entity.pdbx_description
1 polymer ?
#
loop_
_entity_poly.entity_id
_entity_poly.type
_entity_poly.pdbx_seq_one_letter_code
_entity_poly.pdbx_strand_id
1 'polypeptide(L)'
;DQYNTVDAELQEDVLTSMLKRVDNAVFEIIKAHLDGSFGPGEQRYDLSVDGVGYSTTGGFIDDITDQLEEFKAGIISGSIVVPTDPAEA
;
A
#
# COMPACT_ATOMS: atom_id res chain seq x y z
N ASP A 1 -7.64 4.27 4.90
CA ASP A 1 -8.82 3.80 4.17
C ASP A 1 -9.79 4.96 4.07
N GLN A 2 -9.91 5.53 2.87
CA GLN A 2 -10.70 6.73 2.62
C GLN A 2 -12.18 6.47 2.88
N TYR A 3 -12.70 5.26 2.59
CA TYR A 3 -14.11 4.90 2.79
C TYR A 3 -14.57 5.17 4.23
N ASN A 4 -13.69 4.91 5.20
CA ASN A 4 -14.00 5.08 6.63
C ASN A 4 -13.75 6.51 7.15
N THR A 5 -13.28 7.42 6.30
CA THR A 5 -12.88 8.79 6.70
C THR A 5 -13.61 9.90 5.96
N VAL A 6 -14.27 9.57 4.85
CA VAL A 6 -15.15 10.50 4.13
C VAL A 6 -16.52 10.57 4.79
N ASP A 7 -17.27 11.63 4.47
CA ASP A 7 -18.68 11.72 4.85
C ASP A 7 -19.48 10.58 4.22
N ALA A 8 -20.54 10.13 4.91
CA ALA A 8 -21.35 8.97 4.50
C ALA A 8 -21.89 9.09 3.06
N GLU A 9 -22.24 10.31 2.64
CA GLU A 9 -22.76 10.60 1.30
C GLU A 9 -21.73 10.35 0.19
N LEU A 10 -20.43 10.35 0.51
CA LEU A 10 -19.35 10.14 -0.45
C LEU A 10 -18.80 8.70 -0.44
N GLN A 11 -19.29 7.83 0.46
CA GLN A 11 -18.75 6.48 0.62
C GLN A 11 -18.94 5.63 -0.64
N GLU A 12 -20.06 5.81 -1.36
CA GLU A 12 -20.35 5.08 -2.60
C GLU A 12 -19.43 5.48 -3.76
N ASP A 13 -18.82 6.67 -3.71
CA ASP A 13 -17.87 7.15 -4.71
C ASP A 13 -16.43 6.65 -4.46
N VAL A 14 -16.16 6.05 -3.29
CA VAL A 14 -14.84 5.50 -2.93
C VAL A 14 -14.75 4.03 -3.31
N LEU A 15 -14.34 3.76 -4.56
CA LEU A 15 -14.18 2.39 -5.09
C LEU A 15 -13.17 1.54 -4.29
N THR A 16 -12.00 2.12 -3.98
CA THR A 16 -10.94 1.51 -3.19
C THR A 16 -10.03 2.59 -2.62
N SER A 17 -9.05 2.20 -1.80
CA SER A 17 -8.08 3.09 -1.17
C SER A 17 -6.67 2.55 -1.35
N MET A 18 -5.75 3.36 -1.86
CA MET A 18 -4.33 3.06 -1.74
C MET A 18 -3.88 3.27 -0.29
N LEU A 19 -3.59 2.18 0.40
CA LEU A 19 -3.10 2.17 1.78
C LEU A 19 -1.59 2.44 1.77
N LYS A 20 -1.16 3.44 2.55
CA LYS A 20 0.26 3.68 2.85
C LYS A 20 0.49 3.40 4.32
N ARG A 21 1.29 2.39 4.65
CA ARG A 21 1.54 1.92 6.02
C ARG A 21 2.65 2.73 6.69
N VAL A 22 2.43 4.04 6.77
CA VAL A 22 3.34 4.99 7.43
C VAL A 22 3.47 4.68 8.92
N ASP A 23 2.42 4.12 9.52
CA ASP A 23 2.41 3.58 10.88
C ASP A 23 3.50 2.53 11.08
N ASN A 24 3.61 1.55 10.18
CA ASN A 24 4.68 0.54 10.22
C ASN A 24 6.06 1.19 10.10
N ALA A 25 6.23 2.14 9.18
CA ALA A 25 7.50 2.84 8.99
C ALA A 25 7.92 3.63 10.24
N VAL A 26 6.99 4.38 10.85
CA VAL A 26 7.24 5.13 12.09
C VAL A 26 7.59 4.19 13.24
N PHE A 27 6.85 3.08 13.39
CA PHE A 27 7.12 2.09 14.41
C PHE A 27 8.53 1.50 14.29
N GLU A 28 8.91 1.05 13.08
CA GLU A 28 10.22 0.44 12.85
C GLU A 28 11.37 1.45 13.04
N ILE A 29 11.18 2.72 12.67
CA ILE A 29 12.19 3.77 12.91
C ILE A 29 12.39 4.01 14.41
N ILE A 30 11.30 4.14 15.18
CA ILE A 30 11.38 4.34 16.64
C ILE A 30 12.05 3.14 17.29
N LYS A 31 11.66 1.93 16.90
CA LYS A 31 12.25 0.68 17.39
C LYS A 31 13.75 0.61 17.08
N ALA A 32 14.15 0.87 15.84
CA ALA A 32 15.56 0.88 15.44
C ALA A 32 16.38 1.93 16.23
N HIS A 33 15.79 3.09 16.54
CA HIS A 33 16.44 4.09 17.38
C HIS A 33 16.66 3.58 18.80
N LEU A 34 15.64 2.99 19.43
CA LEU A 34 15.71 2.44 20.78
C LEU A 34 16.69 1.26 20.88
N ASP A 35 16.74 0.42 19.86
CA ASP A 35 17.64 -0.74 19.77
C ASP A 35 19.08 -0.35 19.38
N GLY A 36 19.33 0.94 19.09
CA GLY A 36 20.62 1.45 18.64
C GLY A 36 21.04 0.98 17.24
N SER A 37 20.10 0.43 16.46
CA SER A 37 20.32 -0.09 15.10
C SER A 37 19.91 0.91 14.00
N PHE A 38 19.45 2.10 14.37
CA PHE A 38 19.08 3.14 13.41
C PHE A 38 20.25 3.48 12.47
N GLY A 39 20.03 3.26 11.17
CA GLY A 39 20.98 3.58 10.11
C GLY A 39 20.47 4.72 9.22
N PRO A 40 21.34 5.65 8.79
CA PRO A 40 20.98 6.64 7.79
C PRO A 40 20.80 5.96 6.41
N GLY A 41 19.93 6.52 5.57
CA GLY A 41 19.72 6.04 4.21
C GLY A 41 18.24 5.90 3.84
N GLU A 42 17.98 5.55 2.59
CA GLU A 42 16.63 5.25 2.11
C GLU A 42 16.16 3.90 2.66
N GLN A 43 14.95 3.87 3.19
CA GLN A 43 14.23 2.64 3.51
C GLN A 43 12.99 2.57 2.62
N ARG A 44 12.86 1.47 1.86
CA ARG A 44 11.76 1.27 0.92
C ARG A 44 10.71 0.36 1.54
N TYR A 45 9.47 0.85 1.55
CA TYR A 45 8.30 0.14 2.05
C TYR A 45 7.33 -0.07 0.89
N ASP A 46 7.47 -1.19 0.19
CA ASP A 46 6.66 -1.56 -0.98
C ASP A 46 5.68 -2.70 -0.67
N LEU A 47 5.05 -3.27 -1.71
CA LEU A 47 4.11 -4.38 -1.58
C LEU A 47 4.73 -5.64 -0.96
N SER A 48 6.03 -5.86 -1.09
CA SER A 48 6.71 -7.07 -0.57
C SER A 48 6.84 -7.07 0.95
N VAL A 49 6.83 -5.90 1.57
CA VAL A 49 6.93 -5.68 3.02
C VAL A 49 5.65 -5.11 3.62
N ASP A 50 4.53 -5.19 2.90
CA ASP A 50 3.24 -4.62 3.30
C ASP A 50 3.36 -3.11 3.67
N GLY A 51 4.23 -2.40 2.95
CA GLY A 51 4.43 -0.96 3.09
C GLY A 51 3.33 -0.14 2.40
N VAL A 52 2.77 -0.72 1.33
CA VAL A 52 1.60 -0.22 0.62
C VAL A 52 0.63 -1.36 0.35
N GLY A 53 -0.63 -1.03 0.09
CA GLY A 53 -1.66 -2.01 -0.25
C GLY A 53 -2.93 -1.35 -0.78
N TYR A 54 -4.00 -2.12 -0.90
CA TYR A 54 -5.32 -1.63 -1.27
C TYR A 54 -6.38 -2.10 -0.27
N SER A 55 -7.52 -1.41 -0.23
CA SER A 55 -8.64 -1.75 0.65
C SER A 55 -9.80 -2.31 -0.17
N THR A 56 -10.48 -3.33 0.37
CA THR A 56 -11.74 -3.89 -0.16
C THR A 56 -12.97 -3.35 0.57
N THR A 57 -12.80 -2.40 1.51
CA THR A 57 -13.92 -1.80 2.23
C THR A 57 -14.95 -1.22 1.25
N GLY A 58 -16.23 -1.48 1.52
CA GLY A 58 -17.35 -1.13 0.64
C GLY A 58 -17.79 -2.28 -0.28
N GLY A 59 -16.95 -3.31 -0.48
CA GLY A 59 -17.29 -4.52 -1.23
C GLY A 59 -17.38 -4.33 -2.75
N PHE A 60 -17.00 -3.15 -3.26
CA PHE A 60 -17.14 -2.79 -4.67
C PHE A 60 -16.14 -3.49 -5.61
N ILE A 61 -15.10 -4.11 -5.07
CA ILE A 61 -14.03 -4.78 -5.82
C ILE A 61 -13.84 -6.25 -5.42
N ASP A 62 -14.75 -6.80 -4.61
CA ASP A 62 -14.64 -8.17 -4.08
C ASP A 62 -14.62 -9.20 -5.23
N ASP A 63 -15.33 -8.93 -6.32
CA ASP A 63 -15.43 -9.76 -7.51
C ASP A 63 -14.14 -9.82 -8.35
N ILE A 64 -13.25 -8.83 -8.20
CA ILE A 64 -11.96 -8.74 -8.91
C ILE A 64 -10.75 -8.96 -7.99
N THR A 65 -10.95 -9.21 -6.70
CA THR A 65 -9.87 -9.31 -5.71
C THR A 65 -8.81 -10.37 -6.08
N ASP A 66 -9.23 -11.53 -6.62
CA ASP A 66 -8.30 -12.56 -7.06
C ASP A 66 -7.35 -12.07 -8.17
N GLN A 67 -7.85 -11.26 -9.11
CA GLN A 67 -7.04 -10.65 -10.18
C GLN A 67 -6.06 -9.61 -9.60
N LEU A 68 -6.50 -8.83 -8.62
CA LEU A 68 -5.65 -7.84 -7.94
C LEU A 68 -4.52 -8.52 -7.16
N GLU A 69 -4.79 -9.64 -6.48
CA GLU A 69 -3.75 -10.42 -5.81
C GLU A 69 -2.77 -11.08 -6.79
N GLU A 70 -3.22 -11.51 -7.96
CA GLU A 70 -2.34 -11.98 -9.04
C GLU A 70 -1.37 -10.87 -9.50
N PHE A 71 -1.88 -9.65 -9.76
CA PHE A 71 -1.04 -8.52 -10.12
C PHE A 71 -0.07 -8.13 -9.00
N LYS A 72 -0.52 -8.12 -7.75
CA LYS A 72 0.33 -7.85 -6.59
C LYS A 72 1.46 -8.88 -6.49
N ALA A 73 1.18 -10.17 -6.68
CA ALA A 73 2.22 -11.20 -6.73
C ALA A 73 3.17 -10.99 -7.93
N GLY A 74 2.65 -10.56 -9.08
CA GLY A 74 3.43 -10.18 -10.24
C GLY A 74 4.41 -9.04 -9.96
N ILE A 75 3.96 -8.00 -9.24
CA ILE A 75 4.80 -6.86 -8.86
C ILE A 75 5.85 -7.29 -7.82
N ILE A 76 5.46 -8.05 -6.80
CA ILE A 76 6.38 -8.54 -5.76
C ILE A 76 7.47 -9.44 -6.35
N SER A 77 7.11 -10.29 -7.32
CA SER A 77 8.08 -11.16 -8.01
C SER A 77 8.95 -10.43 -9.03
N GLY A 78 8.61 -9.18 -9.39
CA GLY A 78 9.28 -8.41 -10.43
C GLY A 78 8.92 -8.83 -11.86
N SER A 79 7.96 -9.75 -12.05
CA SER A 79 7.45 -10.09 -13.37
C SER A 79 6.60 -8.97 -13.98
N ILE A 80 6.01 -8.13 -13.12
CA ILE A 80 5.40 -6.85 -13.48
C ILE A 80 6.29 -5.74 -12.90
N VAL A 81 6.81 -4.89 -13.77
CA VAL A 81 7.58 -3.71 -13.36
C VAL A 81 6.70 -2.50 -13.55
N VAL A 82 6.34 -1.85 -12.44
CA VAL A 82 5.54 -0.62 -12.46
C VAL A 82 6.46 0.55 -12.84
N PRO A 83 6.18 1.30 -13.92
CA PRO A 83 6.95 2.48 -14.27
C PRO A 83 6.92 3.51 -13.15
N THR A 84 8.07 4.14 -12.87
CA THR A 84 8.18 5.18 -11.83
C THR A 84 8.19 6.59 -12.40
N ASP A 85 8.40 6.71 -13.71
CA ASP A 85 8.22 7.95 -14.47
C ASP A 85 6.87 7.90 -15.20
N PRO A 86 5.97 8.88 -15.01
CA PRO A 86 4.73 8.98 -15.78
C PRO A 86 4.91 8.96 -17.30
N ALA A 87 6.09 9.33 -17.82
CA ALA A 87 6.40 9.28 -19.25
C ALA A 87 6.65 7.86 -19.80
N GLU A 88 6.86 6.88 -18.90
CA GLU A 88 7.13 5.48 -19.24
C GLU A 88 5.87 4.58 -19.15
N ALA A 89 4.72 5.16 -18.81
CA ALA A 89 3.43 4.48 -18.65
C ALA A 89 2.67 4.28 -19.96
#